data_AF-A0A6I6SJG6-F1
#
_entry.id   AF-A0A6I6SJG6-F1
#
_cell.length_a   1.000
_cell.length_b   1.000
_cell.length_c   1.000
_cell.angle_alpha   90.00
_cell.angle_beta   90.00
_cell.angle_gamma   90.00
#
_symmetry.space_group_name_H-M   'P 1'
#
loop_
_entity.id
_entity.type
_entity.pdbx_description
1 polymer ?
#
loop_
_entity_poly.entity_id
_entity_poly.type
_entity_poly.pdbx_seq_one_letter_code
_entity_poly.pdbx_strand_id
1 'polypeptide(L)'
;MPQTAAGDDPLLRLQQETQPSGGNIGLRATTHPEEIVITGITVMCPNCGARRDWMVIRDRNEVSIRCRCAHQWVERELTRAHYLTMIGEGIGQDSPTL
;
A
#
# COMPACT_ATOMS: atom_id res chain seq x y z
N MET A 1 13.65 -47.58 -12.47
CA MET A 1 13.92 -46.27 -11.82
C MET A 1 12.92 -45.28 -12.40
N PRO A 2 11.98 -44.70 -11.64
CA PRO A 2 11.11 -43.67 -12.19
C PRO A 2 11.87 -42.34 -12.20
N GLN A 3 11.87 -41.69 -13.36
CA GLN A 3 12.46 -40.37 -13.57
C GLN A 3 11.44 -39.34 -13.12
N THR A 4 11.74 -38.60 -12.05
CA THR A 4 10.97 -37.43 -11.66
C THR A 4 11.07 -36.42 -12.80
N ALA A 5 9.97 -36.20 -13.52
CA ALA A 5 9.90 -35.14 -14.50
C ALA A 5 10.21 -33.83 -13.78
N ALA A 6 11.10 -33.01 -14.34
CA ALA A 6 11.53 -31.73 -13.77
C ALA A 6 10.40 -30.68 -13.60
N GLY A 7 9.13 -31.07 -13.78
CA GLY A 7 7.93 -30.28 -13.52
C GLY A 7 7.12 -30.71 -12.29
N ASP A 8 7.54 -31.74 -11.55
CA ASP A 8 6.84 -32.25 -10.36
C ASP A 8 7.44 -31.75 -9.03
N ASP A 9 8.28 -30.72 -9.05
CA ASP A 9 8.73 -30.10 -7.79
C ASP A 9 7.58 -29.25 -7.22
N PRO A 10 6.95 -29.67 -6.10
CA PRO A 10 5.81 -28.97 -5.52
C PRO A 10 6.18 -27.57 -5.04
N LEU A 11 7.45 -27.33 -4.66
CA LEU A 11 7.91 -26.00 -4.26
C LEU A 11 7.98 -25.06 -5.46
N LEU A 12 8.43 -25.55 -6.60
CA LEU A 12 8.56 -24.76 -7.83
C LEU A 12 7.18 -24.43 -8.40
N ARG A 13 6.21 -25.34 -8.28
CA ARG A 13 4.80 -25.09 -8.65
C ARG A 13 4.15 -24.07 -7.72
N LEU A 14 4.32 -24.23 -6.41
CA LEU A 14 3.81 -23.28 -5.43
C LEU A 14 4.41 -21.90 -5.65
N GLN A 15 5.70 -21.80 -5.93
CA GLN A 15 6.35 -20.53 -6.26
C GLN A 15 5.74 -19.88 -7.50
N GLN A 16 5.45 -20.65 -8.56
CA GLN A 16 4.81 -20.14 -9.77
C GLN A 16 3.35 -19.71 -9.55
N GLU A 17 2.59 -20.47 -8.75
CA GLU A 17 1.19 -20.16 -8.39
C GLU A 17 1.10 -18.94 -7.45
N THR A 18 2.07 -18.79 -6.55
CA THR A 18 2.16 -17.66 -5.61
C THR A 18 2.84 -16.45 -6.24
N GLN A 19 3.58 -16.63 -7.34
CA GLN A 19 4.21 -15.53 -8.04
C GLN A 19 3.10 -14.64 -8.61
N PRO A 20 2.94 -13.39 -8.12
CA PRO A 20 1.93 -12.51 -8.65
C PRO A 20 2.18 -12.39 -10.15
N SER A 21 1.17 -12.75 -10.93
CA SER A 21 1.20 -12.57 -12.39
C SER A 21 1.59 -11.12 -12.61
N GLY A 22 2.70 -10.85 -13.31
CA GLY A 22 3.37 -9.54 -13.39
C GLY A 22 2.54 -8.36 -13.93
N GLY A 23 1.22 -8.48 -14.01
CA GLY A 23 0.31 -7.34 -13.97
C GLY A 23 0.34 -6.72 -12.58
N ASN A 24 0.86 -5.49 -12.49
CA ASN A 24 0.73 -4.63 -11.32
C ASN A 24 -0.76 -4.52 -10.93
N ILE A 25 -1.24 -5.41 -10.07
CA ILE A 25 -2.42 -5.18 -9.25
C ILE A 25 -1.92 -4.20 -8.19
N GLY A 26 -1.85 -2.93 -8.60
CA GLY A 26 -1.00 -1.89 -8.02
C GLY A 26 -1.52 -1.33 -6.71
N LEU A 27 -1.77 -2.21 -5.74
CA LEU A 27 -1.98 -1.83 -4.35
C LEU A 27 -0.61 -1.52 -3.74
N ARG A 28 -0.39 -0.27 -3.37
CA ARG A 28 0.79 0.16 -2.59
C ARG A 28 0.32 0.75 -1.27
N ALA A 29 0.77 0.18 -0.17
CA ALA A 29 0.52 0.69 1.16
C ALA A 29 1.82 1.23 1.75
N THR A 30 1.80 2.49 2.14
CA THR A 30 2.96 3.19 2.67
C THR A 30 2.63 3.75 4.04
N THR A 31 3.45 3.44 5.04
CA THR A 31 3.30 4.00 6.39
C THR A 31 3.81 5.44 6.39
N HIS A 32 3.03 6.36 6.93
CA HIS A 32 3.33 7.78 7.03
C HIS A 32 3.14 8.24 8.49
N PRO A 33 4.19 8.19 9.33
CA PRO A 33 4.08 8.49 10.75
C PRO A 33 3.79 9.96 11.05
N GLU A 34 4.21 10.87 10.17
CA GLU A 34 4.05 12.32 10.34
C GLU A 34 2.65 12.82 9.99
N GLU A 35 2.40 14.10 10.31
CA GLU A 35 1.15 14.77 9.93
C GLU A 35 1.04 14.89 8.41
N ILE A 36 -0.16 14.66 7.87
CA ILE A 36 -0.47 14.89 6.46
C ILE A 36 -1.18 16.24 6.35
N VAL A 37 -0.72 17.11 5.45
CA VAL A 37 -1.35 18.38 5.13
C VAL A 37 -1.83 18.33 3.68
N ILE A 38 -3.13 18.52 3.46
CA ILE A 38 -3.76 18.54 2.15
C ILE A 38 -4.32 19.93 1.94
N THR A 39 -3.91 20.60 0.86
CA THR A 39 -4.35 21.97 0.52
C THR A 39 -4.23 22.98 1.67
N GLY A 40 -3.28 22.78 2.59
CA GLY A 40 -3.05 23.62 3.77
C GLY A 40 -3.85 23.23 5.02
N ILE A 41 -4.63 22.15 4.97
CA ILE A 41 -5.43 21.63 6.09
C ILE A 41 -4.77 20.35 6.62
N THR A 42 -4.49 20.33 7.93
CA THR A 42 -4.00 19.12 8.60
C THR A 42 -5.10 18.05 8.64
N VAL A 43 -4.78 16.88 8.12
CA VAL A 43 -5.67 15.72 8.15
C VAL A 43 -5.87 15.25 9.59
N MET A 44 -7.13 15.04 9.96
CA MET A 44 -7.54 14.48 11.24
C MET A 44 -8.46 13.29 11.01
N CYS A 45 -8.32 12.25 11.83
CA CYS A 45 -9.18 11.09 11.72
C CYS A 45 -10.59 11.49 12.18
N PRO A 46 -11.64 11.35 11.36
CA PRO A 46 -12.99 11.73 11.77
C PRO A 46 -13.55 10.83 12.88
N ASN A 47 -12.96 9.64 13.09
CA ASN A 47 -13.39 8.70 14.12
C ASN A 47 -12.70 8.92 15.49
N CYS A 48 -11.40 9.23 15.51
CA CYS A 48 -10.63 9.32 16.77
C CYS A 48 -9.84 10.64 16.96
N GLY A 49 -9.86 11.55 15.99
CA GLY A 49 -9.16 12.83 16.06
C GLY A 49 -7.63 12.77 15.94
N ALA A 50 -7.05 11.60 15.69
CA ALA A 50 -5.60 11.46 15.50
C ALA A 50 -5.11 12.25 14.28
N ARG A 51 -3.87 12.76 14.37
CA ARG A 51 -3.21 13.61 13.35
C ARG A 51 -2.00 12.96 12.67
N ARG A 52 -1.54 11.82 13.18
CA ARG A 52 -0.30 11.12 12.83
C ARG A 52 -0.56 9.61 12.70
N ASP A 53 0.49 8.86 12.37
CA ASP A 53 0.47 7.40 12.24
C ASP A 53 -0.52 6.92 11.14
N TRP A 54 -0.37 7.51 9.96
CA TRP A 54 -1.20 7.21 8.81
C TRP A 54 -0.65 6.03 8.02
N MET A 55 -1.55 5.33 7.33
CA MET A 55 -1.21 4.45 6.22
C MET A 55 -1.87 4.99 4.97
N VAL A 56 -1.07 5.30 3.96
CA VAL A 56 -1.54 5.81 2.67
C VAL A 56 -1.54 4.66 1.68
N ILE A 57 -2.71 4.34 1.16
CA ILE A 57 -2.93 3.17 0.30
C ILE A 57 -3.34 3.67 -1.07
N ARG A 58 -2.49 3.46 -2.07
CA ARG A 58 -2.84 3.65 -3.47
C ARG A 58 -3.41 2.35 -4.01
N ASP A 59 -4.62 2.39 -4.55
CA ASP A 59 -5.19 1.33 -5.36
C ASP A 59 -5.56 1.87 -6.75
N ARG A 60 -4.92 1.34 -7.80
CA ARG A 60 -5.09 1.76 -9.22
C ARG A 60 -4.99 3.27 -9.44
N ASN A 61 -6.09 4.00 -9.24
CA ASN A 61 -6.20 5.46 -9.43
C ASN A 61 -6.76 6.20 -8.20
N GLU A 62 -7.09 5.50 -7.12
CA GLU A 62 -7.57 6.07 -5.88
C GLU A 62 -6.48 6.02 -4.82
N VAL A 63 -6.48 7.03 -3.95
CA VAL A 63 -5.67 7.03 -2.75
C VAL A 63 -6.59 7.06 -1.55
N SER A 64 -6.39 6.13 -0.63
CA SER A 64 -7.09 6.09 0.64
C SER A 64 -6.12 6.32 1.79
N ILE A 65 -6.63 6.96 2.84
CA ILE A 65 -5.91 7.20 4.07
C ILE A 65 -6.55 6.31 5.13
N ARG A 66 -5.71 5.57 5.85
CA ARG A 66 -6.11 4.73 6.98
C ARG A 66 -5.43 5.23 8.24
N CYS A 67 -6.22 5.44 9.28
CA CYS A 67 -5.73 5.77 10.61
C CYS A 67 -5.28 4.52 11.37
N ARG A 68 -4.41 4.69 12.38
CA ARG A 68 -4.10 3.65 13.38
C ARG A 68 -5.32 3.07 14.10
N CYS A 69 -6.44 3.79 14.18
CA CYS A 69 -7.70 3.28 14.72
C CYS A 69 -8.49 2.40 13.73
N ALA A 70 -7.88 2.05 12.60
CA ALA A 70 -8.45 1.30 11.48
C ALA A 70 -9.56 2.00 10.68
N HIS A 71 -9.92 3.23 11.01
CA HIS A 71 -10.80 4.03 10.15
C HIS A 71 -10.09 4.39 8.84
N GLN A 72 -10.75 4.13 7.71
CA GLN A 72 -10.22 4.33 6.36
C GLN A 72 -11.23 5.08 5.50
N TRP A 73 -10.75 6.02 4.69
CA TRP A 73 -11.57 6.71 3.71
C TRP A 73 -10.77 6.98 2.43
N VAL A 74 -11.48 7.12 1.31
CA VAL A 74 -10.89 7.59 0.05
C VAL A 74 -10.71 9.10 0.15
N GLU A 75 -9.48 9.56 -0.02
CA GLU A 75 -9.16 10.98 0.01
C GLU A 75 -9.16 11.53 -1.41
N ARG A 76 -10.18 12.32 -1.76
CA ARG A 76 -10.43 12.73 -3.15
C ARG A 76 -9.50 13.84 -3.62
N GLU A 77 -9.03 14.69 -2.70
CA GLU A 77 -8.09 15.77 -3.01
C GLU A 77 -6.65 15.25 -3.15
N LEU A 78 -6.36 14.07 -2.60
CA LEU A 78 -5.05 13.46 -2.67
C LEU A 78 -4.88 12.69 -3.98
N THR A 79 -4.48 13.41 -5.02
CA THR A 79 -4.19 12.79 -6.32
C THR A 79 -2.95 11.89 -6.28
N ARG A 80 -2.80 11.03 -7.30
CA ARG A 80 -1.59 10.22 -7.50
C ARG A 80 -0.28 11.02 -7.45
N ALA A 81 -0.29 12.26 -7.92
CA ALA A 81 0.89 13.14 -7.89
C ALA A 81 1.27 13.51 -6.45
N HIS A 82 0.29 13.86 -5.61
CA HIS A 82 0.51 14.14 -4.18
C HIS A 82 1.05 12.93 -3.43
N TYR A 83 0.51 11.74 -3.69
CA TYR A 83 1.05 10.50 -3.14
C TYR A 83 2.53 10.28 -3.51
N LEU A 84 2.89 10.52 -4.78
CA LEU A 84 4.29 10.36 -5.23
C LEU A 84 5.24 11.35 -4.54
N THR A 85 4.80 12.57 -4.24
CA THR A 85 5.57 13.52 -3.43
C THR A 85 5.74 13.02 -2.00
N MET A 86 4.67 12.55 -1.36
CA MET A 86 4.72 12.04 0.02
C MET A 86 5.68 10.86 0.21
N ILE A 87 5.74 9.95 -0.78
CA ILE A 87 6.69 8.83 -0.74
C ILE A 87 8.11 9.24 -1.17
N GLY A 88 8.24 10.25 -2.03
CA GLY A 88 9.52 10.72 -2.58
C GLY A 88 10.36 11.52 -1.59
N GLU A 89 9.73 12.14 -0.58
CA GLU A 89 10.42 12.84 0.51
C GLU A 89 10.97 11.90 1.60
N GLY A 90 10.95 10.58 1.39
CA GLY A 90 11.63 9.61 2.26
C GLY A 90 10.91 9.32 3.59
N ILE A 91 9.66 9.74 3.75
CA ILE A 91 8.87 9.54 4.97
C ILE A 91 8.08 8.21 4.92
N GLY A 92 7.96 7.61 3.73
CA GLY A 92 7.17 6.42 3.49
C GLY A 92 7.97 5.12 3.42
N GLN A 93 7.86 4.24 4.42
CA GLN A 93 8.32 2.86 4.26
C GLN A 93 7.26 2.07 3.48
N ASP A 94 7.63 1.55 2.30
CA ASP A 94 6.82 0.57 1.57
C ASP A 94 6.63 -0.65 2.49
N SER A 95 5.39 -0.89 2.90
CA SER A 95 5.05 -2.14 3.58
C SER A 95 4.99 -3.22 2.51
N PRO A 96 5.65 -4.38 2.69
CA PRO A 96 5.57 -5.45 1.71
C PRO A 96 4.10 -5.87 1.55
N THR A 97 3.63 -5.85 0.30
CA THR A 97 2.33 -6.42 -0.06
C THR A 97 2.38 -7.91 0.25
N LEU A 98 1.59 -8.37 1.23
CA LEU A 98 1.43 -9.78 1.61
C LEU A 98 0.70 -10.56 0.51
#